data_AF-A0ABD7RHG1-F1
#
_entry.id   AF-A0ABD7RHG1-F1
#
_cell.length_a   1.000
_cell.length_b   1.000
_cell.length_c   1.000
_cell.angle_alpha   90.00
_cell.angle_beta   90.00
_cell.angle_gamma   90.00
#
_symmetry.space_group_name_H-M   'P 1'
#
loop_
_entity.id
_entity.type
_entity.pdbx_description
1 polymer ?
#
loop_
_entity_poly.entity_id
_entity_poly.type
_entity_poly.pdbx_seq_one_letter_code
_entity_poly.pdbx_strand_id
1 'polypeptide(L)'
;MEVYHDGNTIYFKDERISRLGMTEYNKGLWELIDSTKWHPSGNYIRSSKLGYLHRVVMSYWYGEDAITEAKEKDFIVEHLDNNGVNCSLKNLCFAYQPRNRAKGQVYDILRKEMEPIIALNIFKDFKTQKFQITVGLNQQSAIKTGNDYIDITAIYLLYDNDFVRTLLDAEKILHEVQHYNEIDMKKLSFVKMSYQPTSYIEKLPGEEDAYIFERNGNHYINLDDDRIRLSQVAPNLNLYSDNKD
;
A
#
# COMPACT_ATOMS: atom_id res chain seq x y z
N MET A 1 -22.94 -4.93 10.40
CA MET A 1 -22.09 -4.22 9.43
C MET A 1 -22.97 -3.51 8.43
N GLU A 2 -22.86 -2.19 8.42
CA GLU A 2 -23.38 -1.31 7.38
C GLU A 2 -22.48 -1.43 6.14
N VAL A 3 -23.08 -1.56 4.97
CA VAL A 3 -22.36 -1.67 3.70
C VAL A 3 -22.96 -0.64 2.74
N TYR A 4 -22.10 0.17 2.14
CA TYR A 4 -22.48 1.23 1.20
C TYR A 4 -21.36 1.43 0.20
N HIS A 5 -21.58 2.20 -0.85
CA HIS A 5 -20.53 2.62 -1.77
C HIS A 5 -20.53 4.14 -1.93
N ASP A 6 -19.35 4.71 -2.14
CA ASP A 6 -19.16 6.10 -2.49
C ASP A 6 -18.04 6.21 -3.54
N GLY A 7 -18.33 6.92 -4.63
CA GLY A 7 -17.50 6.94 -5.84
C GLY A 7 -17.12 5.53 -6.31
N ASN A 8 -15.82 5.26 -6.33
CA ASN A 8 -15.23 4.01 -6.80
C ASN A 8 -14.90 3.02 -5.67
N THR A 9 -15.51 3.16 -4.49
CA THR A 9 -15.20 2.34 -3.31
C THR A 9 -16.47 1.82 -2.65
N ILE A 10 -16.46 0.54 -2.28
CA ILE A 10 -17.44 -0.09 -1.40
C ILE A 10 -16.87 -0.11 0.02
N TYR A 11 -17.63 0.36 0.98
CA TYR A 11 -17.26 0.50 2.38
C TYR A 11 -18.03 -0.46 3.28
N PHE A 12 -17.34 -0.93 4.32
CA PHE A 12 -17.86 -1.84 5.33
C PHE A 12 -17.62 -1.24 6.71
N LYS A 13 -18.69 -0.75 7.34
CA LYS A 13 -18.63 -0.07 8.63
C LYS A 13 -19.30 -0.92 9.71
N ASP A 14 -18.60 -1.14 10.81
CA ASP A 14 -19.13 -1.85 11.98
C ASP A 14 -18.39 -1.34 13.22
N GLU A 15 -19.12 -0.92 14.25
CA GLU A 15 -18.53 -0.32 15.45
C GLU A 15 -17.61 -1.27 16.23
N ARG A 16 -17.74 -2.59 15.99
CA ARG A 16 -16.89 -3.62 16.62
C ARG A 16 -15.51 -3.73 16.00
N ILE A 17 -15.26 -3.10 14.85
CA ILE A 17 -13.94 -3.00 14.22
C ILE A 17 -13.46 -1.55 14.26
N SER A 18 -12.18 -1.36 14.60
CA SER A 18 -11.57 -0.03 14.72
C SER A 18 -11.21 0.62 13.38
N ARG A 19 -11.46 -0.06 12.26
CA ARG A 19 -11.07 0.37 10.92
C ARG A 19 -12.22 0.21 9.96
N LEU A 20 -12.37 1.18 9.05
CA LEU A 20 -13.30 1.10 7.94
C LEU A 20 -12.80 0.07 6.92
N GLY A 21 -13.61 -0.94 6.65
CA GLY A 21 -13.31 -1.90 5.60
C GLY A 21 -13.62 -1.34 4.22
N MET A 22 -12.88 -1.79 3.20
CA MET A 22 -13.05 -1.27 1.84
C MET A 22 -12.65 -2.26 0.74
N THR A 23 -13.24 -2.10 -0.43
CA THR A 23 -12.82 -2.70 -1.71
C THR A 23 -13.32 -1.82 -2.87
N GLU A 24 -12.85 -2.04 -4.09
CA GLU A 24 -13.24 -1.26 -5.25
C GLU A 24 -14.72 -1.48 -5.62
N TYR A 25 -15.37 -0.39 -6.04
CA TYR A 25 -16.68 -0.47 -6.65
C TYR A 25 -16.58 -0.94 -8.10
N ASN A 26 -17.28 -2.02 -8.38
CA ASN A 26 -17.69 -2.43 -9.71
C ASN A 26 -19.14 -2.89 -9.59
N LYS A 27 -19.99 -2.58 -10.58
CA LYS A 27 -21.42 -2.93 -10.51
C LYS A 27 -21.68 -4.41 -10.18
N GLY A 28 -20.97 -5.33 -10.83
CA GLY A 28 -21.18 -6.76 -10.59
C GLY A 28 -20.64 -7.23 -9.23
N LEU A 29 -19.51 -6.68 -8.79
CA LEU A 29 -18.99 -6.96 -7.44
C LEU A 29 -19.91 -6.39 -6.36
N TRP A 30 -20.47 -5.20 -6.58
CA TRP A 30 -21.45 -4.57 -5.70
C TRP A 30 -22.70 -5.43 -5.56
N GLU A 31 -23.30 -5.88 -6.67
CA GLU A 31 -24.47 -6.77 -6.65
C GLU A 31 -24.18 -8.06 -5.86
N LEU A 32 -22.97 -8.63 -6.00
CA LEU A 32 -22.57 -9.80 -5.22
C LEU A 32 -22.45 -9.49 -3.72
N ILE A 33 -21.80 -8.38 -3.36
CA ILE A 33 -21.59 -7.94 -1.98
C ILE A 33 -22.92 -7.61 -1.29
N ASP A 34 -23.82 -6.89 -1.97
CA ASP A 34 -25.12 -6.46 -1.45
C ASP A 34 -26.12 -7.62 -1.34
N SER A 35 -25.89 -8.73 -2.07
CA SER A 35 -26.73 -9.93 -1.99
C SER A 35 -26.66 -10.70 -0.66
N THR A 36 -25.83 -10.27 0.29
CA THR A 36 -25.60 -10.98 1.55
C THR A 36 -25.29 -10.04 2.72
N LYS A 37 -25.31 -10.59 3.93
CA LYS A 37 -24.88 -9.88 5.14
C LYS A 37 -23.42 -10.20 5.48
N TRP A 38 -22.76 -9.19 6.03
CA TRP A 38 -21.35 -9.21 6.42
C TRP A 38 -21.20 -8.98 7.92
N HIS A 39 -20.17 -9.56 8.49
CA HIS A 39 -19.83 -9.43 9.90
C HIS A 39 -18.31 -9.45 10.11
N PRO A 40 -17.81 -8.83 11.17
CA PRO A 40 -16.42 -8.99 11.60
C PRO A 40 -16.10 -10.44 11.95
N SER A 41 -14.90 -10.88 11.62
CA SER A 41 -14.34 -12.18 11.98
C SER A 41 -12.84 -12.00 12.28
N GLY A 42 -12.53 -11.71 13.55
CA GLY A 42 -11.19 -11.26 13.94
C GLY A 42 -10.83 -9.96 13.20
N ASN A 43 -9.68 -9.94 12.53
CA ASN A 43 -9.21 -8.81 11.72
C ASN A 43 -9.79 -8.77 10.31
N TYR A 44 -10.80 -9.59 10.00
CA TYR A 44 -11.34 -9.75 8.65
C TYR A 44 -12.84 -9.47 8.58
N ILE A 45 -13.34 -9.30 7.34
CA ILE A 45 -14.76 -9.21 7.03
C ILE A 45 -15.21 -10.52 6.39
N ARG A 46 -16.33 -11.08 6.86
CA ARG A 46 -16.84 -12.38 6.42
C ARG A 46 -18.35 -12.35 6.22
N SER A 47 -18.80 -13.09 5.22
CA SER A 47 -20.19 -13.49 5.03
C SER A 47 -20.33 -14.99 5.27
N SER A 48 -21.41 -15.41 5.91
CA SER A 48 -21.71 -16.84 6.08
C SER A 48 -21.96 -17.55 4.75
N LYS A 49 -22.47 -16.82 3.75
CA LYS A 49 -22.80 -17.33 2.42
C LYS A 49 -21.60 -17.37 1.48
N LEU A 50 -20.80 -16.29 1.45
CA LEU A 50 -19.73 -16.09 0.47
C LEU A 50 -18.32 -16.32 1.03
N GLY A 51 -18.16 -16.45 2.35
CA GLY A 51 -16.85 -16.54 2.98
C GLY A 51 -16.19 -15.18 3.22
N TYR A 52 -14.86 -15.14 3.19
CA TYR A 52 -14.09 -13.93 3.51
C TYR A 52 -14.08 -12.94 2.35
N LEU A 53 -14.21 -11.65 2.65
CA LEU A 53 -14.31 -10.58 1.65
C LEU A 53 -13.13 -10.56 0.67
N HIS A 54 -11.90 -10.63 1.17
CA HIS A 54 -10.70 -10.65 0.31
C HIS A 54 -10.68 -11.82 -0.68
N ARG A 55 -11.23 -12.98 -0.30
CA ARG A 55 -11.38 -14.12 -1.22
C ARG A 55 -12.47 -13.86 -2.24
N VAL A 56 -13.62 -13.33 -1.83
CA VAL A 56 -14.70 -12.95 -2.75
C VAL A 56 -14.22 -11.95 -3.80
N VAL A 57 -13.46 -10.93 -3.38
CA VAL A 57 -12.86 -9.95 -4.28
C VAL A 57 -11.91 -10.66 -5.25
N MET A 58 -10.93 -11.44 -4.77
CA MET A 58 -9.99 -12.14 -5.65
C MET A 58 -10.67 -13.15 -6.60
N SER A 59 -11.67 -13.89 -6.12
CA SER A 59 -12.48 -14.80 -6.93
C SER A 59 -13.23 -14.06 -8.04
N TYR A 60 -13.78 -12.88 -7.74
CA TYR A 60 -14.51 -12.09 -8.73
C TYR A 60 -13.62 -11.67 -9.91
N TRP A 61 -12.33 -11.38 -9.64
CA TRP A 61 -11.41 -10.89 -10.66
C TRP A 61 -10.61 -11.98 -11.37
N TYR A 62 -10.16 -13.02 -10.66
CA TYR A 62 -9.36 -14.11 -11.24
C TYR A 62 -10.17 -15.36 -11.58
N GLY A 63 -11.41 -15.46 -11.10
CA GLY A 63 -12.23 -16.67 -11.17
C GLY A 63 -11.94 -17.63 -10.01
N GLU A 64 -12.93 -18.46 -9.68
CA GLU A 64 -12.82 -19.48 -8.63
C GLU A 64 -11.76 -20.56 -8.95
N ASP A 65 -11.53 -20.83 -10.23
CA ASP A 65 -10.52 -21.81 -10.67
C ASP A 65 -9.11 -21.36 -10.26
N ALA A 66 -8.78 -20.07 -10.42
CA ALA A 66 -7.50 -19.52 -10.01
C ALA A 66 -7.30 -19.59 -8.48
N ILE A 67 -8.37 -19.39 -7.71
CA ILE A 67 -8.35 -19.49 -6.24
C ILE A 67 -8.10 -20.94 -5.82
N THR A 68 -8.73 -21.88 -6.52
CA THR A 68 -8.59 -23.31 -6.27
C THR A 68 -7.18 -23.78 -6.60
N GLU A 69 -6.66 -23.43 -7.79
CA GLU A 69 -5.30 -23.75 -8.21
C GLU A 69 -4.25 -23.16 -7.25
N ALA A 70 -4.42 -21.90 -6.83
CA ALA A 70 -3.53 -21.26 -5.88
C ALA A 70 -3.50 -22.04 -4.56
N LYS A 71 -4.67 -22.42 -4.04
CA LYS A 71 -4.78 -23.21 -2.81
C LYS A 71 -4.12 -24.59 -2.94
N GLU A 72 -4.27 -25.27 -4.07
CA GLU A 72 -3.62 -26.57 -4.33
C GLU A 72 -2.08 -26.47 -4.32
N LYS A 73 -1.54 -25.28 -4.60
CA LYS A 73 -0.11 -24.97 -4.59
C LYS A 73 0.36 -24.31 -3.28
N ASP A 74 -0.45 -24.38 -2.22
CA ASP A 74 -0.20 -23.74 -0.91
C ASP A 74 -0.04 -22.20 -0.97
N PHE A 75 -0.70 -21.56 -1.93
CA PHE A 75 -0.87 -20.10 -1.97
C PHE A 75 -2.16 -19.67 -1.27
N ILE A 76 -2.13 -18.48 -0.69
CA ILE A 76 -3.28 -17.80 -0.09
C ILE A 76 -3.47 -16.43 -0.73
N VAL A 77 -4.66 -15.85 -0.52
CA VAL A 77 -4.87 -14.41 -0.75
C VAL A 77 -4.29 -13.65 0.43
N GLU A 78 -3.31 -12.79 0.15
CA GLU A 78 -2.58 -12.00 1.14
C GLU A 78 -2.95 -10.51 1.07
N HIS A 79 -2.91 -9.84 2.23
CA HIS A 79 -3.05 -8.38 2.34
C HIS A 79 -1.67 -7.74 2.49
N LEU A 80 -1.22 -7.02 1.46
CA LEU A 80 0.12 -6.43 1.40
C LEU A 80 0.42 -5.50 2.59
N ASP A 81 -0.58 -4.77 3.09
CA ASP A 81 -0.48 -3.89 4.26
C ASP A 81 -0.78 -4.54 5.62
N ASN A 82 -1.05 -5.85 5.66
CA ASN A 82 -1.48 -6.60 6.85
C ASN A 82 -2.75 -6.04 7.52
N ASN A 83 -3.63 -5.41 6.76
CA ASN A 83 -4.93 -4.91 7.21
C ASN A 83 -6.06 -5.75 6.61
N GLY A 84 -6.55 -6.74 7.36
CA GLY A 84 -7.54 -7.72 6.87
C GLY A 84 -8.94 -7.16 6.51
N VAL A 85 -9.18 -5.86 6.74
CA VAL A 85 -10.40 -5.16 6.29
C VAL A 85 -10.16 -4.29 5.04
N ASN A 86 -8.91 -4.06 4.64
CA ASN A 86 -8.55 -3.39 3.38
C ASN A 86 -8.47 -4.42 2.24
N CYS A 87 -9.62 -4.76 1.67
CA CYS A 87 -9.73 -5.70 0.56
C CYS A 87 -9.67 -4.99 -0.81
N SER A 88 -9.01 -3.83 -0.89
CA SER A 88 -8.72 -3.16 -2.15
C SER A 88 -7.83 -4.06 -3.01
N LEU A 89 -8.08 -4.18 -4.31
CA LEU A 89 -7.28 -4.95 -5.26
C LEU A 89 -5.81 -4.56 -5.16
N LYS A 90 -5.51 -3.25 -5.08
CA LYS A 90 -4.13 -2.79 -4.95
C LYS A 90 -3.38 -3.33 -3.72
N ASN A 91 -4.11 -3.85 -2.74
CA ASN A 91 -3.62 -4.41 -1.49
C ASN A 91 -3.64 -5.95 -1.46
N LEU A 92 -4.16 -6.62 -2.49
CA LEU A 92 -4.31 -8.07 -2.51
C LEU A 92 -3.35 -8.74 -3.50
N CYS A 93 -2.81 -9.90 -3.13
CA CYS A 93 -2.06 -10.76 -4.04
C CYS A 93 -2.18 -12.23 -3.65
N PHE A 94 -1.73 -13.13 -4.54
CA PHE A 94 -1.47 -14.52 -4.15
C PHE A 94 -0.07 -14.61 -3.57
N ALA A 95 0.06 -15.20 -2.38
CA ALA A 95 1.34 -15.42 -1.71
C ALA A 95 1.46 -16.85 -1.20
N TYR A 96 2.65 -17.44 -1.36
CA TYR A 96 2.96 -18.75 -0.80
C TYR A 96 2.87 -18.70 0.73
N GLN A 97 2.13 -19.63 1.33
CA GLN A 97 1.73 -19.53 2.74
C GLN A 97 2.91 -19.41 3.73
N PRO A 98 3.99 -20.21 3.65
CA PRO A 98 5.17 -20.03 4.51
C PRO A 98 5.82 -18.66 4.37
N ARG A 99 5.87 -18.12 3.15
CA ARG A 99 6.41 -16.79 2.89
C ARG A 99 5.55 -15.70 3.54
N ASN A 100 4.22 -15.86 3.50
CA ASN A 100 3.33 -14.95 4.18
C ASN A 100 3.52 -14.96 5.70
N ARG A 101 3.67 -16.14 6.30
CA ARG A 101 3.95 -16.25 7.74
C ARG A 101 5.26 -15.54 8.10
N ALA A 102 6.31 -15.68 7.29
CA ALA A 102 7.56 -14.97 7.50
C ALA A 102 7.40 -13.44 7.39
N LYS A 103 6.68 -12.94 6.37
CA LYS A 103 6.33 -11.51 6.23
C LYS A 103 5.71 -10.94 7.52
N GLY A 104 4.74 -11.66 8.08
CA GLY A 104 4.04 -11.23 9.31
C GLY A 104 4.94 -11.17 10.56
N GLN A 105 6.04 -11.93 10.59
CA GLN A 105 6.98 -11.98 11.72
C GLN A 105 8.19 -11.06 11.55
N VAL A 106 8.42 -10.52 10.34
CA VAL A 106 9.61 -9.72 10.02
C VAL A 106 9.17 -8.39 9.42
N TYR A 107 8.82 -8.39 8.14
CA TYR A 107 8.45 -7.19 7.39
C TYR A 107 7.34 -6.37 8.06
N ASP A 108 6.24 -7.00 8.47
CA ASP A 108 5.09 -6.26 8.99
C ASP A 108 5.37 -5.58 10.34
N ILE A 109 6.25 -6.16 11.16
CA ILE A 109 6.68 -5.59 12.45
C ILE A 109 7.67 -4.45 12.19
N LEU A 110 8.75 -4.72 11.46
CA LEU A 110 9.79 -3.74 11.17
C LEU A 110 9.23 -2.51 10.44
N ARG A 111 8.34 -2.72 9.48
CA ARG A 111 7.67 -1.62 8.76
C ARG A 111 6.92 -0.68 9.69
N LYS A 112 6.29 -1.21 10.75
CA LYS A 112 5.57 -0.41 11.75
C LYS A 112 6.50 0.30 12.72
N GLU A 113 7.57 -0.36 13.14
CA GLU A 113 8.61 0.24 13.99
C GLU A 113 9.35 1.37 13.27
N MET A 114 9.57 1.24 11.96
CA MET A 114 10.27 2.21 11.12
C MET A 114 9.40 3.37 10.64
N GLU A 115 8.08 3.37 10.88
CA GLU A 115 7.17 4.46 10.48
C GLU A 115 7.65 5.87 10.84
N PRO A 116 8.27 6.13 12.01
CA PRO A 116 8.80 7.47 12.34
C PRO A 116 9.92 7.95 11.40
N ILE A 117 10.59 7.04 10.69
CA ILE A 117 11.71 7.34 9.79
C ILE A 117 11.23 7.25 8.33
N ILE A 118 10.60 6.14 7.97
CA ILE A 118 10.05 5.90 6.64
C ILE A 118 8.66 5.23 6.67
N ALA A 119 7.78 5.66 5.78
CA ALA A 119 6.50 5.02 5.49
C ALA A 119 6.63 4.10 4.27
N LEU A 120 6.99 2.84 4.50
CA LEU A 120 7.16 1.86 3.44
C LEU A 120 5.88 1.06 3.19
N ASN A 121 5.46 0.91 1.93
CA ASN A 121 4.30 0.09 1.55
C ASN A 121 4.56 -0.68 0.24
N ILE A 122 3.86 -1.80 0.06
CA ILE A 122 3.82 -2.56 -1.19
C ILE A 122 2.40 -2.48 -1.76
N PHE A 123 2.31 -2.20 -3.05
CA PHE A 123 1.06 -2.24 -3.81
C PHE A 123 1.20 -3.16 -5.03
N LYS A 124 0.09 -3.70 -5.51
CA LYS A 124 0.01 -4.44 -6.76
C LYS A 124 -0.94 -3.75 -7.72
N ASP A 125 -0.53 -3.48 -8.94
CA ASP A 125 -1.48 -3.09 -9.99
C ASP A 125 -2.06 -4.33 -10.65
N PHE A 126 -3.39 -4.42 -10.72
CA PHE A 126 -4.07 -5.61 -11.26
C PHE A 126 -4.08 -5.66 -12.78
N LYS A 127 -3.93 -4.53 -13.47
CA LYS A 127 -3.93 -4.51 -14.93
C LYS A 127 -2.59 -5.00 -15.48
N THR A 128 -1.50 -4.50 -14.93
CA THR A 128 -0.13 -4.83 -15.32
C THR A 128 0.47 -5.99 -14.54
N GLN A 129 -0.17 -6.39 -13.43
CA GLN A 129 0.31 -7.38 -12.46
C GLN A 129 1.63 -7.00 -11.75
N LYS A 130 2.14 -5.79 -11.98
CA LYS A 130 3.39 -5.29 -11.41
C LYS A 130 3.20 -4.88 -9.96
N PHE A 131 4.26 -4.99 -9.17
CA PHE A 131 4.29 -4.46 -7.81
C PHE A 131 4.96 -3.09 -7.77
N GLN A 132 4.64 -2.30 -6.76
CA GLN A 132 5.34 -1.06 -6.47
C GLN A 132 5.63 -0.97 -4.97
N ILE A 133 6.90 -0.75 -4.62
CA ILE A 133 7.26 -0.28 -3.28
C ILE A 133 7.18 1.24 -3.29
N THR A 134 6.48 1.81 -2.32
CA THR A 134 6.52 3.25 -2.04
C THR A 134 7.24 3.47 -0.72
N VAL A 135 8.09 4.48 -0.66
CA VAL A 135 8.77 4.90 0.57
C VAL A 135 8.47 6.37 0.76
N GLY A 136 7.62 6.71 1.73
CA GLY A 136 7.50 8.08 2.24
C GLY A 136 8.62 8.36 3.23
N LEU A 137 9.19 9.55 3.18
CA LEU A 137 10.35 9.95 3.98
C LEU A 137 9.87 10.91 5.07
N ASN A 138 9.87 10.45 6.32
CA ASN A 138 9.46 11.25 7.49
C ASN A 138 10.63 12.00 8.13
N GLN A 139 11.84 11.78 7.63
CA GLN A 139 13.02 12.55 7.95
C GLN A 139 13.57 13.19 6.68
N GLN A 140 14.18 14.37 6.82
CA GLN A 140 14.81 15.05 5.69
C GLN A 140 15.80 14.11 5.01
N SER A 141 15.59 13.93 3.72
CA SER A 141 16.27 12.92 2.92
C SER A 141 16.55 13.49 1.54
N ALA A 142 17.70 13.12 0.97
CA ALA A 142 18.09 13.55 -0.35
C ALA A 142 18.49 12.36 -1.22
N ILE A 143 18.19 12.43 -2.51
CA ILE A 143 18.71 11.51 -3.52
C ILE A 143 19.91 12.13 -4.21
N LYS A 144 20.99 11.36 -4.34
CA LYS A 144 22.16 11.77 -5.12
C LYS A 144 21.95 11.46 -6.60
N THR A 145 22.02 12.48 -7.44
CA THR A 145 21.92 12.36 -8.90
C THR A 145 23.15 13.00 -9.53
N GLY A 146 24.09 12.17 -10.01
CA GLY A 146 25.39 12.64 -10.46
C GLY A 146 26.16 13.32 -9.31
N ASN A 147 26.39 14.62 -9.45
CA ASN A 147 27.06 15.46 -8.44
C ASN A 147 26.08 16.24 -7.55
N ASP A 148 24.79 16.23 -7.88
CA ASP A 148 23.77 17.00 -7.18
C ASP A 148 23.05 16.15 -6.14
N TYR A 149 22.51 16.83 -5.13
CA TYR A 149 21.61 16.28 -4.13
C TYR A 149 20.26 16.97 -4.27
N ILE A 150 19.19 16.18 -4.36
CA ILE A 150 17.83 16.67 -4.45
C ILE A 150 17.09 16.17 -3.22
N ASP A 151 16.56 17.10 -2.42
CA ASP A 151 15.70 16.75 -1.29
C ASP A 151 14.39 16.15 -1.80
N ILE A 152 13.97 15.04 -1.20
CA ILE A 152 12.83 14.24 -1.64
C ILE A 152 11.94 13.85 -0.46
N THR A 153 10.64 13.72 -0.72
CA THR A 153 9.63 13.26 0.25
C THR A 153 9.16 11.84 0.00
N ALA A 154 9.32 11.32 -1.22
CA ALA A 154 8.91 9.96 -1.53
C ALA A 154 9.74 9.31 -2.65
N ILE A 155 9.83 7.99 -2.60
CA ILE A 155 10.46 7.13 -3.61
C ILE A 155 9.44 6.08 -4.06
N TYR A 156 9.44 5.80 -5.37
CA TYR A 156 8.56 4.83 -6.01
C TYR A 156 9.39 3.85 -6.81
N LEU A 157 9.33 2.56 -6.46
CA LEU A 157 10.11 1.49 -7.07
C LEU A 157 9.16 0.48 -7.70
N LEU A 158 9.18 0.36 -9.03
CA LEU A 158 8.35 -0.57 -9.78
C LEU A 158 9.05 -1.92 -9.92
N TYR A 159 8.32 -3.01 -9.74
CA TYR A 159 8.79 -4.37 -9.84
C TYR A 159 7.91 -5.16 -10.81
N ASP A 160 8.48 -6.19 -11.45
CA ASP A 160 7.68 -7.17 -12.19
C ASP A 160 6.76 -7.97 -11.25
N ASN A 161 5.92 -8.85 -11.81
CA ASN A 161 5.00 -9.71 -11.05
C ASN A 161 5.73 -10.81 -10.25
N ASP A 162 6.58 -10.39 -9.31
CA ASP A 162 7.35 -11.24 -8.40
C ASP A 162 7.24 -10.68 -6.97
N PHE A 163 6.26 -11.21 -6.23
CA PHE A 163 6.02 -10.80 -4.85
C PHE A 163 7.20 -11.17 -3.94
N VAL A 164 7.86 -12.31 -4.17
CA VAL A 164 8.94 -12.78 -3.29
C VAL A 164 10.13 -11.84 -3.35
N ARG A 165 10.54 -11.47 -4.57
CA ARG A 165 11.61 -10.51 -4.80
C ARG A 165 11.27 -9.12 -4.29
N THR A 166 10.05 -8.65 -4.56
CA THR A 166 9.57 -7.36 -4.05
C THR A 166 9.63 -7.31 -2.52
N LEU A 167 9.19 -8.38 -1.85
CA LEU A 167 9.25 -8.47 -0.38
C LEU A 167 10.68 -8.48 0.15
N LEU A 168 11.63 -9.19 -0.48
CA LEU A 168 13.04 -9.18 -0.06
C LEU A 168 13.65 -7.77 -0.14
N ASP A 169 13.37 -7.06 -1.22
CA ASP A 169 13.84 -5.69 -1.38
C ASP A 169 13.20 -4.75 -0.35
N ALA A 170 11.92 -4.94 -0.03
CA ALA A 170 11.25 -4.18 1.02
C ALA A 170 11.87 -4.41 2.40
N GLU A 171 12.16 -5.67 2.76
CA GLU A 171 12.89 -6.03 3.99
C GLU A 171 14.30 -5.44 4.01
N LYS A 172 14.99 -5.47 2.86
CA LYS A 172 16.32 -4.89 2.71
C LYS A 172 16.30 -3.37 2.90
N ILE A 173 15.34 -2.65 2.31
CA ILE A 173 15.20 -1.20 2.51
C ILE A 173 15.05 -0.88 4.00
N LEU A 174 14.18 -1.62 4.70
CA LEU A 174 14.01 -1.44 6.15
C LEU A 174 15.33 -1.65 6.92
N HIS A 175 16.05 -2.72 6.60
CA HIS A 175 17.35 -3.02 7.21
C HIS A 175 18.39 -1.92 6.95
N GLU A 176 18.56 -1.49 5.70
CA GLU A 176 19.57 -0.51 5.33
C GLU A 176 19.28 0.86 5.99
N VAL A 177 18.02 1.27 6.03
CA VAL A 177 17.63 2.51 6.72
C VAL A 177 17.84 2.39 8.22
N GLN A 178 17.47 1.26 8.84
CA GLN A 178 17.63 1.05 10.28
C GLN A 178 19.09 1.08 10.73
N HIS A 179 20.00 0.52 9.93
CA HIS A 179 21.40 0.35 10.34
C HIS A 179 22.37 1.38 9.77
N TYR A 180 22.07 1.94 8.60
CA TYR A 180 22.98 2.82 7.86
C TYR A 180 22.35 4.17 7.50
N ASN A 181 21.05 4.35 7.73
CA ASN A 181 20.30 5.55 7.36
C ASN A 181 20.43 5.92 5.87
N GLU A 182 20.55 4.90 5.01
CA GLU A 182 20.66 5.06 3.56
C GLU A 182 19.93 3.93 2.83
N ILE A 183 19.65 4.16 1.54
CA ILE A 183 19.12 3.14 0.65
C ILE A 183 20.03 3.06 -0.57
N ASP A 184 20.77 1.96 -0.71
CA ASP A 184 21.57 1.71 -1.91
C ASP A 184 20.69 1.15 -3.04
N MET A 185 20.19 2.06 -3.88
CA MET A 185 19.32 1.74 -5.01
C MET A 185 19.95 0.74 -6.00
N LYS A 186 21.29 0.66 -6.09
CA LYS A 186 21.97 -0.26 -7.02
C LYS A 186 21.85 -1.72 -6.59
N LYS A 187 21.52 -1.96 -5.33
CA LYS A 187 21.40 -3.29 -4.74
C LYS A 187 19.95 -3.79 -4.72
N LEU A 188 19.02 -3.05 -5.32
CA LEU A 188 17.61 -3.41 -5.43
C LEU A 188 17.30 -3.92 -6.84
N SER A 189 16.19 -4.64 -6.95
CA SER A 189 15.74 -5.38 -8.14
C SER A 189 14.62 -4.67 -8.91
N PHE A 190 14.37 -3.38 -8.66
CA PHE A 190 13.31 -2.64 -9.33
C PHE A 190 13.62 -2.46 -10.83
N VAL A 191 12.58 -2.40 -11.66
CA VAL A 191 12.69 -2.20 -13.12
C VAL A 191 12.56 -0.73 -13.53
N LYS A 192 11.86 0.08 -12.73
CA LYS A 192 11.74 1.55 -12.92
C LYS A 192 11.70 2.22 -11.55
N MET A 193 12.23 3.43 -11.47
CA MET A 193 12.17 4.27 -10.28
C MET A 193 11.64 5.66 -10.64
N SER A 194 10.88 6.26 -9.75
CA SER A 194 10.68 7.72 -9.69
C SER A 194 10.76 8.20 -8.25
N TYR A 195 10.82 9.50 -8.04
CA TYR A 195 10.82 10.12 -6.72
C TYR A 195 10.01 11.42 -6.77
N GLN A 196 9.58 11.87 -5.59
CA GLN A 196 8.91 13.16 -5.41
C GLN A 196 9.87 14.14 -4.73
N PRO A 197 10.29 15.22 -5.41
CA PRO A 197 11.06 16.29 -4.79
C PRO A 197 10.29 16.97 -3.65
N THR A 198 11.02 17.41 -2.63
CA THR A 198 10.46 18.20 -1.53
C THR A 198 9.98 19.56 -2.04
N SER A 199 8.76 19.92 -1.64
CA SER A 199 8.23 21.26 -1.87
C SER A 199 8.51 22.13 -0.65
N TYR A 200 9.28 23.19 -0.85
CA TYR A 200 9.49 24.20 0.20
C TYR A 200 8.42 25.28 0.09
N ILE A 201 7.69 25.48 1.17
CA ILE A 201 6.59 26.45 1.23
C ILE A 201 6.86 27.39 2.39
N GLU A 202 6.82 28.68 2.09
CA GLU A 202 6.84 29.71 3.12
C GLU A 202 5.49 29.74 3.85
N LYS A 203 5.55 29.68 5.18
CA LYS A 203 4.38 29.87 6.04
C LYS A 203 3.91 31.31 5.93
N LEU A 204 2.61 31.51 5.73
CA LEU A 204 1.99 32.84 5.77
C LEU A 204 1.62 33.21 7.23
N PRO A 205 1.45 34.50 7.54
CA PRO A 205 0.98 34.92 8.86
C PRO A 205 -0.33 34.22 9.25
N GLY A 206 -0.39 33.60 10.43
CA GLY A 206 -1.54 32.84 10.91
C GLY A 206 -1.49 31.34 10.61
N GLU A 207 -0.45 30.84 9.94
CA GLU A 207 -0.24 29.42 9.66
C GLU A 207 0.89 28.78 10.49
N GLU A 208 1.27 29.42 11.59
CA GLU A 208 2.41 29.01 12.40
C GLU A 208 2.25 27.56 12.90
N ASP A 209 1.02 27.20 13.29
CA ASP A 209 0.60 25.89 13.80
C ASP A 209 -0.12 25.02 12.75
N ALA A 210 -0.13 25.42 11.47
CA ALA A 210 -0.82 24.66 10.44
C ALA A 210 -0.04 23.38 10.06
N TYR A 211 -0.73 22.24 10.09
CA TYR A 211 -0.21 20.95 9.63
C TYR A 211 -0.44 20.72 8.14
N ILE A 212 -1.47 21.35 7.58
CA ILE A 212 -1.88 21.22 6.19
C ILE A 212 -2.06 22.63 5.64
N PHE A 213 -1.48 22.89 4.47
CA PHE A 213 -1.61 24.16 3.76
C PHE A 213 -2.29 23.94 2.43
N GLU A 214 -3.10 24.91 2.00
CA GLU A 214 -3.57 24.98 0.63
C GLU A 214 -2.82 26.09 -0.11
N ARG A 215 -2.27 25.77 -1.29
CA ARG A 215 -1.71 26.76 -2.23
C ARG A 215 -2.16 26.42 -3.64
N ASN A 216 -2.82 27.35 -4.31
CA ASN A 216 -3.27 27.20 -5.71
C ASN A 216 -4.09 25.91 -5.95
N GLY A 217 -4.95 25.53 -5.01
CA GLY A 217 -5.78 24.31 -5.09
C GLY A 217 -5.05 23.00 -4.75
N ASN A 218 -3.76 23.05 -4.45
CA ASN A 218 -2.99 21.90 -3.97
C ASN A 218 -2.90 21.92 -2.45
N HIS A 219 -3.01 20.73 -1.85
CA HIS A 219 -2.84 20.54 -0.41
C HIS A 219 -1.42 20.04 -0.13
N TYR A 220 -0.79 20.58 0.90
CA TYR A 220 0.55 20.27 1.35
C TYR A 220 0.52 19.89 2.82
N ILE A 221 1.42 19.01 3.23
CA ILE A 221 1.55 18.57 4.63
C ILE A 221 2.87 19.10 5.17
N ASN A 222 2.84 19.68 6.38
CA ASN A 222 4.04 20.11 7.09
C ASN A 222 4.78 18.88 7.66
N LEU A 223 5.84 18.42 6.98
CA LEU A 223 6.67 17.32 7.45
C LEU A 223 7.80 17.76 8.40
N ASP A 224 7.97 19.08 8.63
CA ASP A 224 8.91 19.60 9.63
C ASP A 224 8.33 19.54 11.05
N ASP A 225 7.04 19.21 11.19
CA ASP A 225 6.35 19.08 12.47
C ASP A 225 6.39 17.62 12.95
N ASP A 226 6.99 17.36 14.11
CA ASP A 226 7.18 16.02 14.66
C ASP A 226 5.88 15.30 15.06
N ARG A 227 4.76 16.04 15.12
CA ARG A 227 3.42 15.49 15.38
C ARG A 227 2.80 14.88 14.12
N ILE A 228 3.35 15.18 12.94
CA ILE A 228 2.85 14.72 11.65
C ILE A 228 3.85 13.77 11.01
N ARG A 229 3.34 12.66 10.48
CA ARG A 229 4.14 11.73 9.70
C ARG A 229 3.30 11.06 8.64
N LEU A 230 3.94 10.72 7.55
CA LEU A 230 3.42 9.79 6.56
C LEU A 230 3.29 8.41 7.21
N SER A 231 2.15 7.77 7.01
CA SER A 231 1.95 6.34 7.32
C SER A 231 1.86 5.49 6.04
N GLN A 232 1.60 6.15 4.92
CA GLN A 232 1.55 5.56 3.59
C GLN A 232 1.68 6.65 2.53
N VAL A 233 2.31 6.30 1.41
CA VAL A 233 2.27 7.08 0.17
C VAL A 233 1.58 6.24 -0.90
N ALA A 234 0.65 6.85 -1.65
CA ALA A 234 -0.05 6.14 -2.72
C ALA A 234 0.92 5.75 -3.85
N PRO A 235 0.69 4.65 -4.58
CA PRO A 235 1.54 4.27 -5.71
C PRO A 235 1.49 5.33 -6.81
N ASN A 236 2.62 5.57 -7.48
CA ASN A 236 2.69 6.41 -8.67
C ASN A 236 2.14 5.63 -9.87
N LEU A 237 0.93 6.00 -10.32
CA LEU A 237 0.24 5.32 -11.41
C LEU A 237 0.96 5.46 -12.76
N ASN A 238 1.73 6.53 -12.96
CA ASN A 238 2.47 6.75 -14.20
C ASN A 238 3.57 5.70 -14.41
N LEU A 239 4.11 5.12 -13.33
CA LEU A 239 5.12 4.06 -13.44
C LEU A 239 4.57 2.76 -14.01
N TYR A 240 3.28 2.45 -13.79
CA TYR A 240 2.65 1.26 -14.38
C TYR A 240 2.43 1.41 -15.89
N SER A 241 2.37 2.64 -16.38
CA SER A 241 2.25 2.92 -17.80
C SER A 241 3.59 2.59 -18.46
N ASP A 242 3.59 1.58 -19.33
CA ASP A 242 4.63 1.52 -20.34
C ASP A 242 4.31 2.65 -21.31
N ASN A 243 5.05 3.77 -21.24
CA ASN A 243 5.04 4.76 -22.32
C ASN A 243 5.45 4.04 -23.60
N LYS A 244 4.47 3.48 -24.29
CA LYS A 244 4.50 3.25 -25.73
C LYS A 244 3.95 4.55 -26.33
N ASP A 245 4.84 5.51 -26.50
CA ASP A 245 4.75 6.40 -27.65
C ASP A 245 5.10 5.60 -28.91
#